data_AF-A0A1W6WMX3-F1
#
_entry.id   AF-A0A1W6WMX3-F1
#
_cell.length_a   1.000
_cell.length_b   1.000
_cell.length_c   1.000
_cell.angle_alpha   90.00
_cell.angle_beta   90.00
_cell.angle_gamma   90.00
#
_symmetry.space_group_name_H-M   'P 1'
#
loop_
_entity.id
_entity.type
_entity.pdbx_description
1 polymer ?
#
loop_
_entity_poly.entity_id
_entity_poly.type
_entity_poly.pdbx_seq_one_letter_code
_entity_poly.pdbx_strand_id
1 'polypeptide(L)'
;MKKLFTVFFALVLAFTVIGTTPAMAAGDGNAQVYYNNEFNITNYVFSKKPLLNSPSDPNPVGYVAWQYVTVKQAWFLIDTSLGPKWVGYNEDNGVLLWSRFDAAHAKLFISEHRVGLHNEPSDPRVVGYVANQHVTVKQAWYLINTSLGQKWIGYNM
;
A
#
# COMPACT_ATOMS: atom_id res chain seq x y z
N MET A 1 50.55 -20.72 -24.00
CA MET A 1 50.01 -19.85 -22.93
C MET A 1 48.52 -19.63 -23.16
N LYS A 2 47.65 -20.36 -22.45
CA LYS A 2 46.18 -20.15 -22.51
C LYS A 2 45.83 -19.05 -21.51
N LYS A 3 45.37 -17.89 -21.99
CA LYS A 3 44.86 -16.81 -21.14
C LYS A 3 43.42 -17.15 -20.78
N LEU A 4 43.17 -17.47 -19.51
CA LEU A 4 41.80 -17.53 -18.96
C LEU A 4 41.27 -16.10 -18.86
N PHE A 5 40.16 -15.82 -19.55
CA PHE A 5 39.38 -14.63 -19.30
C PHE A 5 38.44 -14.91 -18.12
N THR A 6 38.76 -14.33 -16.96
CA THR A 6 37.85 -14.31 -15.81
C THR A 6 36.75 -13.29 -16.11
N VAL A 7 35.53 -13.77 -16.35
CA VAL A 7 34.34 -12.93 -16.45
C VAL A 7 33.85 -12.64 -15.04
N PHE A 8 33.96 -11.38 -14.61
CA PHE A 8 33.28 -10.90 -13.41
C PHE A 8 31.81 -10.66 -13.74
N PHE A 9 30.92 -11.51 -13.24
CA PHE A 9 29.49 -11.18 -13.17
C PHE A 9 29.31 -10.20 -12.00
N ALA A 10 29.28 -8.90 -12.31
CA ALA A 10 28.78 -7.91 -11.38
C ALA A 10 27.25 -8.05 -11.34
N LEU A 11 26.73 -8.70 -10.29
CA LEU A 11 25.30 -8.67 -9.98
C LEU A 11 24.96 -7.24 -9.55
N VAL A 12 24.53 -6.41 -10.50
CA VAL A 12 23.95 -5.12 -10.17
C VAL A 12 22.59 -5.41 -9.53
N LEU A 13 22.56 -5.43 -8.19
CA LEU A 13 21.31 -5.24 -7.46
C LEU A 13 20.83 -3.83 -7.81
N ALA A 14 19.94 -3.73 -8.79
CA ALA A 14 19.09 -2.56 -8.91
C ALA A 14 18.21 -2.58 -7.66
N PHE A 15 18.62 -1.83 -6.64
CA PHE A 15 17.67 -1.33 -5.66
C PHE A 15 16.73 -0.44 -6.45
N THR A 16 15.63 -1.00 -6.92
CA THR A 16 14.48 -0.19 -7.27
C THR A 16 14.19 0.60 -6.02
N VAL A 17 14.55 1.89 -6.07
CA VAL A 17 13.91 2.89 -5.22
C VAL A 17 12.44 2.50 -5.25
N ILE A 18 11.83 2.29 -4.08
CA ILE A 18 10.38 2.09 -3.93
C ILE A 18 9.75 3.44 -4.29
N GLY A 19 9.94 3.80 -5.55
CA GLY A 19 9.51 5.02 -6.19
C GLY A 19 8.03 4.82 -6.37
N THR A 20 7.30 5.86 -5.99
CA THR A 20 5.93 6.10 -6.39
C THR A 20 5.71 5.52 -7.80
N THR A 21 4.98 4.41 -7.92
CA THR A 21 4.68 3.90 -9.25
C THR A 21 3.95 5.02 -9.98
N PRO A 22 4.24 5.28 -11.27
CA PRO A 22 3.67 6.42 -11.98
C PRO A 22 2.13 6.40 -12.04
N ALA A 23 1.52 5.27 -11.69
CA ALA A 23 0.08 5.10 -11.53
C ALA A 23 -0.50 5.64 -10.20
N MET A 24 0.30 6.05 -9.22
CA MET A 24 -0.20 6.53 -7.92
C MET A 24 -0.50 8.03 -7.94
N ALA A 25 -1.63 8.44 -7.36
CA ALA A 25 -2.00 9.85 -7.22
C ALA A 25 -1.65 10.39 -5.81
N ALA A 26 -1.54 11.71 -5.65
CA ALA A 26 -1.29 12.35 -4.35
C ALA A 26 -2.45 12.18 -3.34
N GLY A 27 -2.13 12.24 -2.06
CA GLY A 27 -2.96 11.70 -0.96
C GLY A 27 -3.49 12.69 0.05
N ASP A 28 -3.21 13.99 -0.06
CA ASP A 28 -3.63 15.15 0.76
C ASP A 28 -5.04 15.02 1.41
N GLY A 29 -5.21 14.14 2.40
CA GLY A 29 -6.52 13.69 2.93
C GLY A 29 -7.33 12.74 2.03
N ASN A 30 -7.09 12.68 0.71
CA ASN A 30 -7.84 11.83 -0.23
C ASN A 30 -7.71 10.32 0.06
N ALA A 31 -6.63 9.90 0.74
CA ALA A 31 -6.47 8.52 1.16
C ALA A 31 -7.37 8.14 2.34
N GLN A 32 -8.06 9.10 2.99
CA GLN A 32 -8.84 8.82 4.20
C GLN A 32 -9.85 7.70 3.95
N VAL A 33 -9.81 6.68 4.81
CA VAL A 33 -10.84 5.64 4.85
C VAL A 33 -11.96 6.08 5.78
N TYR A 34 -13.15 5.47 5.73
CA TYR A 34 -14.36 5.73 6.52
C TYR A 34 -15.11 4.41 6.76
N TYR A 35 -15.96 4.34 7.78
CA TYR A 35 -16.93 3.24 7.91
C TYR A 35 -18.29 3.66 7.40
N ASN A 36 -18.93 2.81 6.60
CA ASN A 36 -20.34 2.98 6.26
C ASN A 36 -21.26 2.39 7.36
N ASN A 37 -22.57 2.51 7.19
CA ASN A 37 -23.56 1.99 8.14
C ASN A 37 -23.56 0.45 8.27
N GLU A 38 -22.89 -0.25 7.36
CA GLU A 38 -22.73 -1.71 7.35
C GLU A 38 -21.38 -2.14 7.95
N PHE A 39 -20.62 -1.21 8.53
CA PHE A 39 -19.27 -1.42 9.07
C PHE A 39 -18.22 -1.87 8.03
N ASN A 40 -18.47 -1.64 6.75
CA ASN A 40 -17.47 -1.83 5.71
C ASN A 40 -16.51 -0.64 5.70
N ILE A 41 -15.22 -0.90 5.49
CA ILE A 41 -14.23 0.15 5.23
C ILE A 41 -14.51 0.71 3.83
N THR A 42 -14.51 2.03 3.72
CA THR A 42 -14.77 2.76 2.47
C THR A 42 -13.74 3.87 2.28
N ASN A 43 -13.54 4.32 1.05
CA ASN A 43 -12.76 5.50 0.73
C ASN A 43 -13.57 6.35 -0.27
N TYR A 44 -13.58 7.68 -0.12
CA TYR A 44 -14.17 8.55 -1.12
C TYR A 44 -13.09 8.96 -2.13
N VAL A 45 -13.29 8.55 -3.37
CA VAL A 45 -12.38 8.89 -4.46
C VAL A 45 -12.75 10.29 -5.00
N PHE A 46 -12.00 11.32 -4.59
CA PHE A 46 -12.24 12.72 -5.00
C PHE A 46 -11.82 13.04 -6.44
N SER A 47 -11.04 12.19 -7.11
CA SER A 47 -10.55 12.49 -8.47
C SER A 47 -10.40 11.22 -9.29
N LYS A 48 -10.03 11.34 -10.56
CA LYS A 48 -9.81 10.17 -11.40
C LYS A 48 -8.59 9.37 -10.92
N LYS A 49 -8.80 8.12 -10.50
CA LYS A 49 -7.75 7.18 -10.12
C LYS A 49 -7.68 5.99 -11.07
N PRO A 50 -6.48 5.56 -11.47
CA PRO A 50 -6.32 4.33 -12.25
C PRO A 50 -6.68 3.12 -11.39
N LEU A 51 -7.36 2.17 -12.02
CA LEU A 51 -7.61 0.84 -11.47
C LEU A 51 -6.50 -0.09 -11.96
N LEU A 52 -5.83 -0.78 -11.04
CA LEU A 52 -4.74 -1.71 -11.35
C LEU A 52 -5.10 -3.15 -10.97
N ASN A 53 -4.51 -4.12 -11.66
CA ASN A 53 -4.61 -5.54 -11.27
C ASN A 53 -3.71 -5.88 -10.07
N SER A 54 -2.60 -5.14 -9.88
CA SER A 54 -1.68 -5.28 -8.76
C SER A 54 -1.00 -3.94 -8.46
N PRO A 55 -0.64 -3.63 -7.19
CA PRO A 55 0.17 -2.46 -6.84
C PRO A 55 1.55 -2.41 -7.52
N SER A 56 2.09 -3.58 -7.85
CA SER A 56 3.38 -3.75 -8.53
C SER A 56 3.26 -3.68 -10.07
N ASP A 57 2.04 -3.64 -10.62
CA ASP A 57 1.78 -3.51 -12.06
C ASP A 57 1.30 -2.09 -12.39
N PRO A 58 2.11 -1.26 -13.06
CA PRO A 58 1.77 0.14 -13.32
C PRO A 58 0.71 0.32 -14.42
N ASN A 59 0.22 -0.75 -15.07
CA ASN A 59 -0.70 -0.65 -16.21
C ASN A 59 -2.17 -0.47 -15.77
N PRO A 60 -2.80 0.68 -16.04
CA PRO A 60 -4.21 0.88 -15.73
C PRO A 60 -5.11 0.02 -16.61
N VAL A 61 -6.05 -0.68 -15.97
CA VAL A 61 -7.11 -1.46 -16.66
C VAL A 61 -8.47 -0.77 -16.62
N GLY A 62 -8.54 0.41 -16.02
CA GLY A 62 -9.74 1.22 -15.91
C GLY A 62 -9.49 2.43 -15.02
N TYR A 63 -10.57 3.16 -14.71
CA TYR A 63 -10.51 4.29 -13.81
C TYR A 63 -11.76 4.35 -12.93
N VAL A 64 -11.58 4.88 -11.73
CA VAL A 64 -12.65 5.21 -10.79
C VAL A 64 -12.55 6.67 -10.41
N ALA A 65 -13.68 7.35 -10.22
CA ALA A 65 -13.72 8.75 -9.83
C ALA A 65 -15.03 9.07 -9.10
N TRP A 66 -14.98 10.10 -8.25
CA TRP A 66 -16.13 10.80 -7.64
C TRP A 66 -17.17 9.90 -6.98
N GLN A 67 -16.73 8.94 -6.17
CA GLN A 67 -17.63 8.01 -5.47
C GLN A 67 -17.00 7.38 -4.24
N TYR A 68 -17.86 6.88 -3.34
CA TYR A 68 -17.43 5.96 -2.29
C TYR A 68 -17.16 4.58 -2.90
N VAL A 69 -16.04 3.98 -2.50
CA VAL A 69 -15.68 2.60 -2.85
C VAL A 69 -15.47 1.79 -1.58
N THR A 70 -15.95 0.54 -1.58
CA THR A 70 -15.65 -0.40 -0.49
C THR A 70 -14.20 -0.88 -0.60
N VAL A 71 -13.45 -0.74 0.49
CA VAL A 71 -12.06 -1.16 0.64
C VAL A 71 -12.02 -2.52 1.35
N LYS A 72 -11.54 -3.55 0.64
CA LYS A 72 -11.40 -4.92 1.17
C LYS A 72 -10.06 -5.14 1.86
N GLN A 73 -9.02 -4.46 1.37
CA GLN A 73 -7.69 -4.47 1.96
C GLN A 73 -7.08 -3.08 1.88
N ALA A 74 -6.37 -2.68 2.93
CA ALA A 74 -5.59 -1.46 2.98
C ALA A 74 -4.14 -1.77 3.35
N TRP A 75 -3.21 -1.26 2.56
CA TRP A 75 -1.79 -1.49 2.72
C TRP A 75 -1.06 -0.16 2.82
N PHE A 76 -0.18 -0.02 3.79
CA PHE A 76 0.55 1.23 4.06
C PHE A 76 2.05 1.00 4.03
N LEU A 77 2.77 1.81 3.26
CA LEU A 77 4.22 1.82 3.25
C LEU A 77 4.70 2.72 4.39
N ILE A 78 5.49 2.16 5.30
CA ILE A 78 5.99 2.85 6.48
C ILE A 78 7.51 2.73 6.54
N ASP A 79 8.17 3.69 7.19
CA ASP A 79 9.59 3.59 7.48
C ASP A 79 9.85 2.65 8.67
N THR A 80 10.85 1.77 8.51
CA THR A 80 11.27 0.83 9.55
C THR A 80 12.79 0.73 9.59
N SER A 81 13.36 0.09 10.62
CA SER A 81 14.79 -0.20 10.70
C SER A 81 15.29 -1.13 9.58
N LEU A 82 14.40 -1.87 8.92
CA LEU A 82 14.69 -2.74 7.78
C LEU A 82 14.52 -2.01 6.43
N GLY A 83 14.44 -0.68 6.46
CA GLY A 83 14.01 0.17 5.34
C GLY A 83 12.48 0.21 5.21
N PRO A 84 11.93 0.85 4.16
CA PRO A 84 10.49 0.91 3.96
C PRO A 84 9.88 -0.49 3.85
N LYS A 85 8.75 -0.70 4.52
CA LYS A 85 8.00 -1.96 4.53
C LYS A 85 6.50 -1.72 4.54
N TRP A 86 5.75 -2.67 4.03
CA TRP A 86 4.30 -2.62 3.98
C TRP A 86 3.68 -3.27 5.22
N VAL A 87 2.61 -2.64 5.73
CA VAL A 87 1.69 -3.22 6.72
C VAL A 87 0.30 -3.31 6.11
N GLY A 88 -0.38 -4.45 6.30
CA GLY A 88 -1.68 -4.75 5.69
C GLY A 88 -2.80 -4.88 6.71
N TYR A 89 -3.97 -4.34 6.37
CA TYR A 89 -5.21 -4.41 7.12
C TYR A 89 -6.32 -4.93 6.22
N ASN A 90 -6.94 -6.03 6.60
CA ASN A 90 -8.07 -6.61 5.89
C ASN A 90 -9.38 -6.28 6.62
N GLU A 91 -10.48 -6.24 5.89
CA GLU A 91 -11.82 -6.03 6.45
C GLU A 91 -12.15 -7.01 7.60
N ASP A 92 -11.71 -8.27 7.48
CA ASP A 92 -11.99 -9.32 8.47
C ASP A 92 -11.13 -9.22 9.75
N ASN A 93 -10.13 -8.33 9.79
CA ASN A 93 -9.20 -8.26 10.93
C ASN A 93 -9.77 -7.50 12.14
N GLY A 94 -11.01 -6.99 12.08
CA GLY A 94 -11.66 -6.28 13.20
C GLY A 94 -10.95 -4.98 13.61
N VAL A 95 -10.04 -4.47 12.78
CA VAL A 95 -9.26 -3.27 13.05
C VAL A 95 -10.05 -2.04 12.63
N LEU A 96 -10.36 -1.16 13.59
CA LEU A 96 -10.96 0.17 13.36
C LEU A 96 -9.97 1.10 12.65
N LEU A 97 -9.76 0.90 11.35
CA LEU A 97 -8.72 1.61 10.60
C LEU A 97 -9.01 3.13 10.50
N TRP A 98 -10.29 3.51 10.43
CA TRP A 98 -10.77 4.90 10.46
C TRP A 98 -10.11 5.77 11.55
N SER A 99 -10.06 5.26 12.78
CA SER A 99 -9.57 6.04 13.93
C SER A 99 -8.06 6.00 14.08
N ARG A 100 -7.38 5.18 13.28
CA ARG A 100 -5.94 4.94 13.38
C ARG A 100 -5.16 5.57 12.24
N PHE A 101 -5.78 5.74 11.09
CA PHE A 101 -5.15 6.35 9.92
C PHE A 101 -5.67 7.77 9.72
N ASP A 102 -4.75 8.72 9.85
CA ASP A 102 -4.93 10.13 9.53
C ASP A 102 -4.20 10.41 8.21
N ALA A 103 -4.97 10.44 7.12
CA ALA A 103 -4.45 10.71 5.80
C ALA A 103 -3.97 12.16 5.62
N ALA A 104 -4.52 13.11 6.36
CA ALA A 104 -4.13 14.52 6.23
C ALA A 104 -2.72 14.77 6.77
N HIS A 105 -2.31 14.01 7.79
CA HIS A 105 -0.99 14.12 8.41
C HIS A 105 -0.07 12.94 8.10
N ALA A 106 -0.49 12.03 7.23
CA ALA A 106 0.25 10.82 6.87
C ALA A 106 0.67 9.98 8.09
N LYS A 107 -0.23 9.85 9.08
CA LYS A 107 0.04 9.11 10.32
C LYS A 107 -0.83 7.87 10.44
N LEU A 108 -0.22 6.78 10.85
CA LEU A 108 -0.90 5.54 11.19
C LEU A 108 -0.53 5.15 12.62
N PHE A 109 -1.53 4.86 13.45
CA PHE A 109 -1.32 4.22 14.73
C PHE A 109 -1.45 2.71 14.60
N ILE A 110 -0.34 2.01 14.79
CA ILE A 110 -0.32 0.55 14.87
C ILE A 110 -0.74 0.19 16.29
N SER A 111 -1.94 -0.34 16.45
CA SER A 111 -2.47 -0.63 17.79
C SER A 111 -2.21 -2.07 18.22
N GLU A 112 -2.00 -3.00 17.28
CA GLU A 112 -1.73 -4.38 17.63
C GLU A 112 -0.37 -4.49 18.34
N HIS A 113 -0.25 -5.46 19.27
CA HIS A 113 1.03 -5.75 19.92
C HIS A 113 2.15 -6.05 18.90
N ARG A 114 1.78 -6.61 17.74
CA ARG A 114 2.72 -6.99 16.69
C ARG A 114 1.99 -7.10 15.33
N VAL A 115 2.41 -6.31 14.34
CA VAL A 115 1.95 -6.41 12.95
C VAL A 115 3.08 -6.91 12.06
N GLY A 116 2.76 -7.77 11.10
CA GLY A 116 3.71 -8.27 10.11
C GLY A 116 4.19 -7.16 9.17
N LEU A 117 5.48 -7.14 8.89
CA LEU A 117 6.09 -6.31 7.85
C LEU A 117 6.28 -7.14 6.58
N HIS A 118 5.98 -6.53 5.44
CA HIS A 118 5.99 -7.18 4.13
C HIS A 118 6.83 -6.38 3.13
N ASN A 119 7.38 -7.04 2.12
CA ASN A 119 8.13 -6.37 1.06
C ASN A 119 7.21 -5.77 -0.01
N GLU A 120 6.03 -6.36 -0.23
CA GLU A 120 5.02 -5.88 -1.18
C GLU A 120 3.61 -5.98 -0.57
N PRO A 121 2.63 -5.18 -1.04
CA PRO A 121 1.24 -5.36 -0.66
C PRO A 121 0.74 -6.76 -1.04
N SER A 122 -0.06 -7.37 -0.16
CA SER A 122 -0.61 -8.73 -0.33
C SER A 122 0.42 -9.85 -0.40
N ASP A 123 1.70 -9.59 -0.14
CA ASP A 123 2.71 -10.63 0.02
C ASP A 123 2.43 -11.45 1.29
N PRO A 124 2.21 -12.78 1.23
CA PRO A 124 2.00 -13.59 2.42
C PRO A 124 3.26 -13.71 3.29
N ARG A 125 4.45 -13.37 2.78
CA ARG A 125 5.72 -13.52 3.50
C ARG A 125 5.95 -12.35 4.45
N VAL A 126 6.00 -12.67 5.74
CA VAL A 126 6.40 -11.72 6.77
C VAL A 126 7.92 -11.68 6.89
N VAL A 127 8.51 -10.51 6.71
CA VAL A 127 9.98 -10.29 6.76
C VAL A 127 10.46 -9.60 8.03
N GLY A 128 9.52 -9.20 8.88
CA GLY A 128 9.80 -8.52 10.13
C GLY A 128 8.49 -8.18 10.82
N TYR A 129 8.59 -7.46 11.93
CA TYR A 129 7.41 -7.04 12.66
C TYR A 129 7.58 -5.65 13.22
N VAL A 130 6.47 -4.96 13.37
CA VAL A 130 6.40 -3.64 13.98
C VAL A 130 5.48 -3.72 15.19
N ALA A 131 5.97 -3.19 16.31
CA ALA A 131 5.23 -3.11 17.55
C ALA A 131 4.33 -1.87 17.57
N ASN A 132 3.43 -1.82 18.56
CA ASN A 132 2.52 -0.70 18.78
C ASN A 132 3.27 0.64 18.83
N GLN A 133 2.94 1.54 17.91
CA GLN A 133 3.50 2.89 17.81
C GLN A 133 2.77 3.73 16.75
N HIS A 134 3.03 5.04 16.75
CA HIS A 134 2.70 5.89 15.61
C HIS A 134 3.81 5.83 14.55
N VAL A 135 3.43 5.64 13.30
CA VAL A 135 4.33 5.61 12.15
C VAL A 135 3.92 6.65 11.11
N THR A 136 4.90 7.11 10.33
CA THR A 136 4.63 7.93 9.14
C THR A 136 4.36 7.01 7.95
N VAL A 137 3.28 7.28 7.23
CA VAL A 137 2.90 6.61 5.99
C VAL A 137 3.48 7.37 4.82
N LYS A 138 4.10 6.67 3.86
CA LYS A 138 4.59 7.25 2.60
C LYS A 138 3.64 7.00 1.44
N GLN A 139 2.97 5.85 1.48
CA GLN A 139 2.07 5.41 0.43
C GLN A 139 0.95 4.56 1.03
N ALA A 140 -0.22 4.59 0.40
CA ALA A 140 -1.33 3.71 0.70
C ALA A 140 -1.87 3.03 -0.57
N TRP A 141 -2.18 1.74 -0.48
CA TRP A 141 -2.87 0.96 -1.51
C TRP A 141 -4.16 0.39 -0.96
N TYR A 142 -5.25 0.56 -1.71
CA TYR A 142 -6.55 -0.01 -1.38
C TYR A 142 -6.99 -0.99 -2.45
N LEU A 143 -7.32 -2.21 -2.04
CA LEU A 143 -8.06 -3.16 -2.87
C LEU A 143 -9.54 -2.84 -2.74
N ILE A 144 -10.17 -2.43 -3.84
CA ILE A 144 -11.55 -1.95 -3.87
C ILE A 144 -12.44 -2.84 -4.73
N ASN A 145 -13.73 -2.90 -4.40
CA ASN A 145 -14.72 -3.53 -5.25
C ASN A 145 -15.06 -2.61 -6.44
N THR A 146 -15.09 -3.17 -7.65
CA THR A 146 -15.51 -2.47 -8.87
C THR A 146 -16.34 -3.39 -9.76
N SER A 147 -16.98 -2.84 -10.81
CA SER A 147 -17.68 -3.63 -11.84
C SER A 147 -16.75 -4.54 -12.65
N LEU A 148 -15.44 -4.28 -12.65
CA LEU A 148 -14.40 -5.09 -13.29
C LEU A 148 -13.81 -6.14 -12.32
N GLY A 149 -14.49 -6.40 -11.20
CA GLY A 149 -13.97 -7.17 -10.07
C GLY A 149 -13.09 -6.32 -9.15
N GLN A 150 -12.37 -6.97 -8.23
CA GLN A 150 -11.49 -6.26 -7.31
C GLN A 150 -10.31 -5.64 -8.06
N LYS A 151 -9.97 -4.39 -7.71
CA LYS A 151 -8.90 -3.61 -8.33
C LYS A 151 -8.20 -2.74 -7.30
N TRP A 152 -6.95 -2.39 -7.57
CA TRP A 152 -6.13 -1.57 -6.69
C TRP A 152 -6.17 -0.10 -7.08
N ILE A 153 -6.22 0.77 -6.08
CA ILE A 153 -5.97 2.22 -6.20
C ILE A 153 -4.89 2.65 -5.21
N GLY A 154 -4.03 3.59 -5.62
CA GLY A 154 -2.86 4.00 -4.86
C GLY A 154 -2.84 5.50 -4.52
N TYR A 155 -2.26 5.83 -3.38
CA TYR A 155 -2.05 7.18 -2.84
C TYR A 155 -0.60 7.38 -2.40
N ASN A 156 0.01 8.50 -2.77
CA ASN A 156 1.24 9.01 -2.16
C ASN A 156 0.90 9.99 -1.03
N MET A 157 1.70 10.04 0.02
CA MET A 157 1.46 10.90 1.20
C MET A 157 2.52 11.98 1.37
#